data_AF-A0A0K0MNR6-F1
#
_entry.id   AF-A0A0K0MNR6-F1
#
_cell.length_a   1.000
_cell.length_b   1.000
_cell.length_c   1.000
_cell.angle_alpha   90.00
_cell.angle_beta   90.00
_cell.angle_gamma   90.00
#
_symmetry.space_group_name_H-M   'P 1'
#
loop_
_entity.id
_entity.type
_entity.pdbx_description
1 polymer ?
#
loop_
_entity_poly.entity_id
_entity_poly.type
_entity_poly.pdbx_seq_one_letter_code
_entity_poly.pdbx_strand_id
1 'polypeptide(L)'
;MSDETVYEDTDSFDFGEELDRKCLVSIELIVTKFEKNLITRSEAFVGIKAVFDAVYGLISPDVSETLNTVLTEIQKSEKVDKFPMLFAHKGMLVYLKLDLFSCSMSYSLIKPDGSKADKNEIFDNEQDALKAALTKAVTFVKNGAKRL
;
A
#
# COMPACT_ATOMS: atom_id res chain seq x y z
N MET A 1 29.64 41.99 39.17
CA MET A 1 29.81 41.35 37.85
C MET A 1 29.00 40.07 37.92
N SER A 2 27.79 40.08 37.37
CA SER A 2 26.94 38.90 37.27
C SER A 2 27.34 38.15 36.01
N ASP A 3 27.81 36.92 36.22
CA ASP A 3 28.21 36.00 35.16
C ASP A 3 26.92 35.49 34.50
N GLU A 4 26.62 35.98 33.29
CA GLU A 4 25.52 35.46 32.46
C GLU A 4 26.02 34.17 31.80
N THR A 5 25.75 33.03 32.43
CA THR A 5 25.88 31.74 31.77
C THR A 5 24.82 31.63 30.69
N VAL A 6 25.22 31.86 29.44
CA VAL A 6 24.44 31.52 28.24
C VAL A 6 24.39 29.99 28.16
N TYR A 7 23.24 29.42 28.47
CA TYR A 7 22.96 28.02 28.17
C TYR A 7 22.69 27.92 26.67
N GLU A 8 23.67 27.45 25.89
CA GLU A 8 23.42 27.04 24.51
C GLU A 8 22.58 25.76 24.55
N ASP A 9 21.29 25.93 24.23
CA ASP A 9 20.30 24.86 24.10
C ASP A 9 20.64 24.03 22.84
N THR A 10 21.70 23.23 22.94
CA THR A 10 22.27 22.42 21.85
C THR A 10 21.45 21.15 21.55
N ASP A 11 20.36 20.94 22.29
CA ASP A 11 19.36 19.89 22.07
C ASP A 11 18.00 20.48 21.63
N SER A 12 17.98 21.61 20.91
CA SER A 12 16.73 22.15 20.38
C SER A 12 16.20 21.25 19.26
N PHE A 13 15.23 20.40 19.60
CA PHE A 13 14.46 19.62 18.63
C PHE A 13 13.76 20.57 17.64
N ASP A 14 14.19 20.56 16.38
CA ASP A 14 13.49 21.27 15.31
C ASP A 14 12.30 20.43 14.85
N PHE A 15 11.12 20.84 15.30
CA PHE A 15 9.86 20.20 14.92
C PHE A 15 9.62 20.26 13.41
N GLY A 16 10.02 21.33 12.73
CA GLY A 16 9.84 21.50 11.29
C GLY A 16 10.66 20.47 10.51
N GLU A 17 11.94 20.35 10.84
CA GLU A 17 12.82 19.34 10.22
C GLU A 17 12.35 17.91 10.52
N GLU A 18 11.93 17.61 11.75
CA GLU A 18 11.41 16.28 12.08
C GLU A 18 10.09 15.98 11.37
N LEU A 19 9.19 16.96 11.25
CA LEU A 19 7.93 16.81 10.53
C LEU A 19 8.18 16.52 9.05
N ASP A 20 9.06 17.28 8.41
CA ASP A 20 9.51 17.07 7.03
C ASP A 20 10.10 15.67 6.85
N ARG A 21 11.00 15.25 7.75
CA ARG A 21 11.59 13.91 7.72
C ARG A 21 10.54 12.82 7.83
N LYS A 22 9.57 12.95 8.77
CA LYS A 22 8.51 11.97 8.97
C LYS A 22 7.54 11.90 7.80
N CYS A 23 7.25 13.04 7.17
CA CYS A 23 6.49 13.12 5.95
C CYS A 23 7.17 12.28 4.84
N LEU A 24 8.45 12.55 4.56
CA LEU A 24 9.20 11.84 3.52
C LEU A 24 9.29 10.33 3.78
N VAL A 25 9.59 9.92 5.02
CA VAL A 25 9.64 8.49 5.40
C VAL A 25 8.29 7.79 5.19
N SER A 26 7.18 8.46 5.50
CA SER A 26 5.84 7.90 5.33
C SER A 26 5.52 7.68 3.86
N ILE A 27 5.89 8.62 3.01
CA ILE A 27 5.70 8.55 1.56
C ILE A 27 6.58 7.47 0.95
N GLU A 28 7.85 7.41 1.35
CA GLU A 28 8.79 6.37 0.90
C GLU A 28 8.26 4.97 1.22
N LEU A 29 7.67 4.78 2.40
CA LEU A 29 7.07 3.51 2.79
C LEU A 29 5.90 3.14 1.86
N ILE A 30 5.01 4.08 1.57
CA ILE A 30 3.85 3.86 0.68
C ILE A 30 4.32 3.53 -0.74
N VAL A 31 5.24 4.33 -1.29
CA VAL A 31 5.82 4.09 -2.61
C VAL A 31 6.53 2.75 -2.67
N THR A 32 7.28 2.38 -1.63
CA THR A 32 7.95 1.07 -1.55
C THR A 32 6.94 -0.09 -1.56
N LYS A 33 5.83 0.03 -0.82
CA LYS A 33 4.76 -0.98 -0.83
C LYS A 33 4.09 -1.06 -2.21
N PHE A 34 3.84 0.07 -2.86
CA PHE A 34 3.30 0.13 -4.20
C PHE A 34 4.25 -0.52 -5.22
N GLU A 35 5.54 -0.18 -5.18
CA GLU A 35 6.54 -0.72 -6.10
C GLU A 35 6.69 -2.24 -5.99
N LYS A 36 6.54 -2.78 -4.77
CA LYS A 36 6.53 -4.21 -4.50
C LYS A 36 5.22 -4.92 -4.85
N ASN A 37 4.23 -4.20 -5.39
CA ASN A 37 2.87 -4.68 -5.68
C ASN A 37 2.14 -5.23 -4.46
N LEU A 38 2.40 -4.65 -3.29
CA LEU A 38 1.74 -5.01 -2.03
C LEU A 38 0.42 -4.27 -1.83
N ILE A 39 0.32 -3.07 -2.41
CA ILE A 39 -0.88 -2.25 -2.45
C ILE A 39 -1.17 -1.83 -3.89
N THR A 40 -2.42 -1.53 -4.16
CA THR A 40 -2.90 -1.03 -5.45
C THR A 40 -2.51 0.43 -5.66
N ARG A 41 -2.54 0.89 -6.91
CA ARG A 41 -2.36 2.32 -7.24
C ARG A 41 -3.35 3.21 -6.49
N SER A 42 -4.60 2.77 -6.34
CA SER A 42 -5.64 3.52 -5.63
C SER A 42 -5.34 3.64 -4.14
N GLU A 43 -4.87 2.57 -3.49
CA GLU A 43 -4.49 2.59 -2.08
C GLU A 43 -3.27 3.48 -1.84
N ALA A 44 -2.27 3.40 -2.72
CA ALA A 44 -1.10 4.27 -2.67
C ALA A 44 -1.49 5.75 -2.80
N PHE A 45 -2.34 6.06 -3.79
CA PHE A 45 -2.86 7.42 -4.01
C PHE A 45 -3.58 7.97 -2.78
N VAL A 46 -4.51 7.19 -2.21
CA VAL A 46 -5.25 7.60 -1.01
C VAL A 46 -4.31 7.78 0.18
N GLY A 47 -3.34 6.89 0.38
CA GLY A 47 -2.37 6.99 1.46
C GLY A 47 -1.50 8.24 1.36
N ILE A 48 -0.93 8.53 0.19
CA ILE A 48 -0.12 9.72 -0.05
C ILE A 48 -0.97 10.99 0.12
N LYS A 49 -2.19 10.99 -0.42
CA LYS A 49 -3.09 12.14 -0.27
C LYS A 49 -3.47 12.39 1.19
N ALA A 50 -3.68 11.34 1.98
CA ALA A 50 -3.94 11.48 3.42
C ALA A 50 -2.74 12.09 4.16
N VAL A 51 -1.50 11.69 3.83
CA VAL A 51 -0.29 12.32 4.37
C VAL A 51 -0.25 13.79 3.98
N PHE A 52 -0.46 14.11 2.70
CA PHE A 52 -0.47 15.49 2.20
C PHE A 52 -1.49 16.36 2.93
N ASP A 53 -2.75 15.92 2.99
CA ASP A 53 -3.85 16.66 3.61
C ASP A 53 -3.60 16.88 5.12
N ALA A 54 -2.89 15.97 5.78
CA ALA A 54 -2.59 16.06 7.21
C ALA A 54 -1.47 17.06 7.55
N VAL A 55 -0.53 17.29 6.63
CA VAL A 55 0.66 18.14 6.87
C VAL A 55 0.68 19.42 6.03
N TYR A 56 -0.34 19.64 5.20
CA TYR A 56 -0.40 20.78 4.28
C TYR A 56 -0.27 22.12 5.03
N GLY A 57 0.66 22.96 4.57
CA GLY A 57 0.96 24.26 5.18
C GLY A 57 1.83 24.21 6.44
N LEU A 58 2.22 23.01 6.90
CA LEU A 58 3.11 22.81 8.05
C LEU A 58 4.53 22.38 7.66
N ILE A 59 4.67 21.81 6.46
CA ILE A 59 5.94 21.32 5.90
C ILE A 59 6.64 22.39 5.05
N SER A 60 7.94 22.21 4.81
CA SER A 60 8.69 23.11 3.94
C SER A 60 8.19 23.09 2.48
N PRO A 61 8.45 24.17 1.71
CA PRO A 61 8.10 24.23 0.28
C PRO A 61 8.68 23.06 -0.53
N ASP A 62 9.92 22.65 -0.25
CA ASP A 62 10.61 21.58 -0.98
C ASP A 62 9.92 20.22 -0.75
N VAL A 63 9.52 19.92 0.48
CA VAL A 63 8.76 18.69 0.80
C VAL A 63 7.36 18.75 0.19
N SER A 64 6.72 19.93 0.17
CA SER A 64 5.42 20.12 -0.47
C SER A 64 5.47 19.86 -1.99
N GLU A 65 6.51 20.35 -2.67
CA GLU A 65 6.73 20.08 -4.10
C GLU A 65 6.99 18.59 -4.36
N THR A 66 7.79 17.95 -3.49
CA THR A 66 8.08 16.52 -3.54
C THR A 66 6.78 15.70 -3.45
N LEU A 67 5.89 16.02 -2.50
CA LEU A 67 4.61 15.34 -2.37
C LEU A 67 3.73 15.48 -3.60
N ASN A 68 3.64 16.70 -4.16
CA ASN A 68 2.86 16.94 -5.37
C ASN A 68 3.39 16.13 -6.56
N THR A 69 4.71 16.04 -6.68
CA THR A 69 5.38 15.24 -7.71
C THR A 69 5.04 13.76 -7.54
N VAL A 70 5.22 13.21 -6.33
CA VAL A 70 4.90 11.80 -6.05
C VAL A 70 3.43 11.49 -6.31
N LEU A 71 2.51 12.35 -5.88
CA LEU A 71 1.07 12.17 -6.12
C LEU A 71 0.75 12.14 -7.62
N THR A 72 1.36 13.04 -8.40
CA THR A 72 1.19 13.12 -9.86
C THR A 72 1.72 11.88 -10.55
N GLU A 73 2.90 11.39 -10.17
CA GLU A 73 3.51 10.21 -10.78
C GLU A 73 2.74 8.93 -10.42
N ILE A 74 2.21 8.81 -9.20
CA ILE A 74 1.31 7.71 -8.83
C ILE A 74 0.03 7.73 -9.67
N GLN A 75 -0.56 8.89 -9.92
CA GLN A 75 -1.73 9.00 -10.79
C GLN A 75 -1.45 8.56 -12.23
N LYS A 76 -0.28 8.89 -12.77
CA LYS A 76 0.13 8.53 -14.14
C LYS A 76 0.66 7.10 -14.26
N SER A 77 0.93 6.43 -13.15
CA SER A 77 1.52 5.09 -13.16
C SER A 77 0.65 4.09 -13.93
N GLU A 78 1.28 3.39 -14.88
CA GLU A 78 0.68 2.27 -15.63
C GLU A 78 0.94 0.91 -14.97
N LYS A 79 1.48 0.90 -13.74
CA LYS A 79 1.79 -0.33 -13.02
C LYS A 79 0.51 -1.14 -12.79
N VAL A 80 0.54 -2.40 -13.20
CA VAL A 80 -0.61 -3.30 -13.07
C VAL A 80 -0.65 -3.88 -11.67
N ASP A 81 -1.78 -3.67 -10.98
CA ASP A 81 -2.00 -4.22 -9.65
C ASP A 81 -1.92 -5.75 -9.66
N LYS A 82 -1.20 -6.31 -8.68
CA LYS A 82 -1.05 -7.77 -8.57
C LYS A 82 -2.30 -8.45 -8.05
N PHE A 83 -2.96 -7.82 -7.07
CA PHE A 83 -4.24 -8.22 -6.54
C PHE A 83 -5.25 -7.09 -6.73
N PRO A 84 -6.54 -7.40 -6.93
CA PRO A 84 -7.10 -8.74 -6.98
C PRO A 84 -6.77 -9.47 -8.31
N MET A 85 -6.77 -10.80 -8.29
CA MET A 85 -6.58 -11.63 -9.49
C MET A 85 -7.89 -12.28 -9.90
N LEU A 86 -8.19 -12.27 -11.20
CA LEU A 86 -9.32 -12.98 -11.77
C LEU A 86 -8.81 -14.13 -12.65
N PHE A 87 -9.44 -15.30 -12.52
CA PHE A 87 -9.13 -16.48 -13.32
C PHE A 87 -10.40 -17.06 -13.93
N ALA A 88 -10.31 -17.55 -15.17
CA ALA A 88 -11.33 -18.40 -15.78
C ALA A 88 -10.93 -19.88 -15.65
N HIS A 89 -11.84 -20.72 -15.14
CA HIS A 89 -11.63 -22.16 -15.00
C HIS A 89 -12.91 -22.95 -15.28
N LYS A 90 -12.93 -23.75 -16.35
CA LYS A 90 -14.06 -24.65 -16.72
C LYS A 90 -15.43 -23.96 -16.70
N GLY A 91 -15.51 -22.74 -17.25
CA GLY A 91 -16.74 -21.94 -17.30
C GLY A 91 -17.07 -21.18 -16.01
N MET A 92 -16.27 -21.33 -14.95
CA MET A 92 -16.39 -20.54 -13.72
C MET A 92 -15.36 -19.41 -13.70
N LEU A 93 -15.66 -18.37 -12.93
CA LEU A 93 -14.69 -17.34 -12.56
C LEU A 93 -14.20 -17.57 -11.13
N VAL A 94 -12.89 -17.42 -10.92
CA VAL A 94 -12.27 -17.44 -9.59
C VAL A 94 -11.69 -16.06 -9.35
N TYR A 95 -12.19 -15.38 -8.32
CA TYR A 95 -11.74 -14.05 -7.96
C TYR A 95 -10.99 -14.11 -6.63
N LEU A 96 -9.68 -13.85 -6.67
CA LEU A 96 -8.76 -13.96 -5.55
C LEU A 96 -8.39 -12.55 -5.07
N LYS A 97 -8.68 -12.25 -3.80
CA LYS A 97 -8.31 -11.01 -3.13
C LYS A 97 -7.32 -11.28 -2.01
N LEU A 98 -6.46 -10.30 -1.77
CA LEU A 98 -5.54 -10.25 -0.65
C LEU A 98 -5.72 -8.89 0.02
N ASP A 99 -5.89 -8.89 1.35
CA ASP A 99 -5.86 -7.71 2.19
C ASP A 99 -4.73 -7.88 3.20
N LEU A 100 -3.67 -7.09 3.03
CA LEU A 100 -2.51 -7.13 3.92
C LEU A 100 -2.77 -6.43 5.26
N PHE A 101 -3.73 -5.50 5.34
CA PHE A 101 -4.04 -4.83 6.60
C PHE A 101 -4.73 -5.80 7.57
N SER A 102 -5.73 -6.54 7.11
CA SER A 102 -6.39 -7.59 7.91
C SER A 102 -5.66 -8.93 7.89
N CYS A 103 -4.52 -9.02 7.18
CA CYS A 103 -3.78 -10.26 6.93
C CYS A 103 -4.71 -11.38 6.46
N SER A 104 -5.61 -11.09 5.53
CA SER A 104 -6.61 -12.03 5.04
C SER A 104 -6.56 -12.23 3.54
N MET A 105 -6.85 -13.45 3.09
CA MET A 105 -7.00 -13.82 1.69
C MET A 105 -8.40 -14.40 1.50
N SER A 106 -9.13 -13.88 0.53
CA SER A 106 -10.42 -14.45 0.13
C SER A 106 -10.41 -14.87 -1.33
N TYR A 107 -11.15 -15.93 -1.64
CA TYR A 107 -11.46 -16.25 -3.02
C TYR A 107 -12.92 -16.62 -3.20
N SER A 108 -13.46 -16.13 -4.31
CA SER A 108 -14.85 -16.35 -4.72
C SER A 108 -14.86 -17.22 -5.96
N LEU A 109 -15.58 -18.33 -5.92
CA LEU A 109 -15.93 -19.14 -7.07
C LEU A 109 -17.30 -18.70 -7.58
N ILE A 110 -17.35 -18.12 -8.77
CA ILE A 110 -18.57 -17.64 -9.42
C ILE A 110 -18.91 -18.58 -10.57
N LYS A 111 -20.06 -19.23 -10.49
CA LYS A 111 -20.54 -20.18 -11.50
C LYS A 111 -21.30 -19.45 -12.63
N PRO A 112 -21.53 -20.10 -13.78
CA PRO A 112 -22.32 -19.54 -14.88
C PRO A 112 -23.74 -19.12 -14.50
N ASP A 113 -24.33 -19.78 -13.51
CA ASP A 113 -25.68 -19.48 -12.98
C ASP A 113 -25.70 -18.24 -12.06
N GLY A 114 -24.56 -17.56 -11.88
CA GLY A 114 -24.41 -16.42 -10.99
C GLY A 114 -24.25 -16.78 -9.52
N SER A 115 -24.34 -18.06 -9.14
CA SER A 115 -24.11 -18.49 -7.77
C SER A 115 -22.64 -18.35 -7.38
N LYS A 116 -22.41 -17.99 -6.12
CA LYS A 116 -21.10 -17.65 -5.58
C LYS A 116 -20.80 -18.51 -4.35
N ALA A 117 -19.60 -19.07 -4.31
CA ALA A 117 -19.05 -19.71 -3.12
C ALA A 117 -17.80 -18.96 -2.67
N ASP A 118 -17.87 -18.37 -1.48
CA ASP A 118 -16.80 -17.59 -0.88
C ASP A 118 -16.02 -18.42 0.13
N LYS A 119 -14.70 -18.26 0.13
CA LYS A 119 -13.84 -18.70 1.23
C LYS A 119 -12.93 -17.55 1.65
N ASN A 120 -12.71 -17.46 2.96
CA ASN A 120 -11.81 -16.50 3.57
C ASN A 120 -10.83 -17.24 4.48
N GLU A 121 -9.55 -16.87 4.42
CA GLU A 121 -8.47 -17.42 5.22
C GLU A 121 -7.75 -16.22 5.88
N ILE A 122 -7.51 -16.29 7.19
CA ILE A 122 -6.82 -15.25 7.97
C ILE A 122 -5.46 -15.80 8.40
N PHE A 123 -4.44 -14.95 8.40
CA PHE A 123 -3.06 -15.29 8.68
C PHE A 123 -2.48 -14.39 9.79
N ASP A 124 -1.40 -14.85 10.41
CA ASP A 124 -0.78 -14.14 11.54
C ASP A 124 -0.03 -12.87 11.12
N ASN A 125 0.42 -12.78 9.86
CA ASN A 125 1.20 -11.64 9.35
C ASN A 125 1.06 -11.44 7.83
N GLU A 126 1.50 -10.27 7.34
CA GLU A 126 1.46 -9.86 5.93
C GLU A 126 2.21 -10.84 5.01
N GLN A 127 3.34 -11.38 5.47
CA GLN A 127 4.22 -12.25 4.67
C GLN A 127 3.55 -13.61 4.40
N ASP A 128 2.92 -14.20 5.41
CA ASP A 128 2.21 -15.47 5.29
C ASP A 128 0.96 -15.33 4.43
N ALA A 129 0.20 -14.24 4.61
CA ALA A 129 -0.95 -13.93 3.77
C ALA A 129 -0.56 -13.79 2.28
N LEU A 130 0.52 -13.03 2.00
CA LEU A 130 1.04 -12.87 0.64
C LEU A 130 1.50 -14.21 0.06
N LYS A 131 2.26 -15.00 0.82
CA LYS A 131 2.75 -16.32 0.39
C LYS A 131 1.59 -17.26 0.07
N ALA A 132 0.56 -17.29 0.91
CA ALA A 132 -0.64 -18.10 0.70
C ALA A 132 -1.38 -17.68 -0.57
N ALA A 133 -1.61 -16.38 -0.78
CA ALA A 133 -2.28 -15.86 -1.97
C ALA A 133 -1.52 -16.19 -3.26
N LEU A 134 -0.20 -16.02 -3.27
CA LEU A 134 0.64 -16.41 -4.41
C LEU A 134 0.60 -17.92 -4.67
N THR A 135 0.66 -18.73 -3.61
CA THR A 135 0.57 -20.19 -3.72
C THR A 135 -0.78 -20.62 -4.29
N LYS A 136 -1.87 -19.96 -3.89
CA LYS A 136 -3.22 -20.21 -4.42
C LYS A 136 -3.32 -19.85 -5.89
N ALA A 137 -2.82 -18.68 -6.28
CA ALA A 137 -2.77 -18.24 -7.68
C ALA A 137 -2.00 -19.25 -8.56
N VAL A 138 -0.83 -19.69 -8.11
CA VAL A 138 -0.04 -20.73 -8.81
C VAL A 138 -0.82 -22.05 -8.90
N THR A 139 -1.50 -22.45 -7.82
CA THR A 139 -2.34 -23.66 -7.82
C THR A 139 -3.47 -23.58 -8.84
N PHE A 140 -4.15 -22.43 -8.96
CA PHE A 140 -5.19 -22.24 -9.97
C PHE A 140 -4.64 -22.39 -11.38
N VAL A 141 -3.50 -21.76 -11.68
CA VAL A 141 -2.85 -21.87 -12.99
C VAL A 141 -2.43 -23.32 -13.28
N LYS A 142 -1.83 -24.02 -12.30
CA LYS A 142 -1.46 -25.44 -12.44
C LYS A 142 -2.66 -26.34 -12.70
N ASN A 143 -3.82 -25.99 -12.15
CA ASN A 143 -5.07 -26.71 -12.38
C ASN A 143 -5.76 -26.33 -13.71
N GLY A 144 -5.12 -25.52 -14.56
CA GLY A 144 -5.63 -25.13 -15.88
C GLY A 144 -6.57 -23.91 -15.85
N ALA A 145 -6.55 -23.11 -14.79
CA ALA A 145 -7.19 -21.80 -14.80
C ALA A 145 -6.36 -20.80 -15.61
N LYS A 146 -7.01 -19.95 -16.40
CA LYS A 146 -6.35 -18.86 -17.15
C LYS A 146 -6.57 -17.55 -16.41
N ARG A 147 -5.49 -16.83 -16.09
CA ARG A 147 -5.60 -15.47 -15.55
C ARG A 147 -6.20 -14.57 -16.63
N LEU A 148 -7.21 -13.80 -16.24
CA LEU A 148 -7.84 -12.77 -17.07
C LEU A 148 -7.19 -11.41 -16.83
#